data_AF-A0A3N5HCR1-F1
#
_entry.id   AF-A0A3N5HCR1-F1
#
_cell.length_a   1.000
_cell.length_b   1.000
_cell.length_c   1.000
_cell.angle_alpha   90.00
_cell.angle_beta   90.00
_cell.angle_gamma   90.00
#
_symmetry.space_group_name_H-M   'P 1'
#
loop_
_entity.id
_entity.type
_entity.pdbx_description
1 polymer ?
#
loop_
_entity_poly.entity_id
_entity_poly.type
_entity_poly.pdbx_seq_one_letter_code
_entity_poly.pdbx_strand_id
1 'polypeptide(L)'
;GLQKPEGSAGDNAVVGTFGNGGWTLLWTRKMKTGYDDDIVLEAGKTYPIGLAVHDDNVTARFHHVSFPQRISLGGKDGTINAVQLK
;
A
#
# COMPACT_ATOMS: atom_id res chain seq x y z
N GLY A 1 5.71 11.59 18.98
CA GLY A 1 4.76 10.50 19.35
C GLY A 1 4.07 10.03 18.09
N LEU A 2 3.61 8.77 18.05
CA LEU A 2 2.80 8.27 16.95
C LEU A 2 1.50 9.07 16.89
N GLN A 3 1.20 9.70 15.76
CA GLN A 3 -0.08 10.36 15.56
C GLN A 3 -1.18 9.31 15.48
N LYS A 4 -2.31 9.58 16.15
CA LYS A 4 -3.51 8.78 15.97
C LYS A 4 -4.02 9.00 14.54
N PRO A 5 -4.34 7.94 13.79
CA PRO A 5 -4.87 8.10 12.45
C PRO A 5 -6.28 8.70 12.50
N GLU A 6 -6.58 9.54 11.51
CA GLU A 6 -7.87 10.17 11.26
C GLU A 6 -8.32 9.86 9.82
N GLY A 7 -9.62 10.00 9.54
CA GLY A 7 -10.17 9.74 8.21
C GLY A 7 -9.89 8.32 7.70
N SER A 8 -9.70 8.19 6.38
CA SER A 8 -9.43 6.90 5.74
C SER A 8 -8.09 6.27 6.14
N ALA A 9 -7.15 7.05 6.70
CA ALA A 9 -5.89 6.51 7.20
C ALA A 9 -6.11 5.46 8.31
N GLY A 10 -7.17 5.62 9.12
CA GLY A 10 -7.52 4.70 10.20
C GLY A 10 -8.08 3.34 9.74
N ASP A 11 -8.49 3.22 8.49
CA ASP A 11 -9.05 1.97 7.92
C ASP A 11 -7.96 1.00 7.40
N ASN A 12 -6.69 1.37 7.52
CA ASN A 12 -5.56 0.52 7.14
C ASN A 12 -5.17 -0.42 8.28
N ALA A 13 -5.07 -1.71 7.97
CA ALA A 13 -4.51 -2.72 8.86
C ALA A 13 -3.23 -3.30 8.22
N VAL A 14 -2.12 -3.27 8.96
CA VAL A 14 -0.81 -3.73 8.46
C VAL A 14 -0.20 -4.70 9.46
N VAL A 15 0.24 -5.85 8.96
CA VAL A 15 1.07 -6.81 9.69
C VAL A 15 2.37 -6.98 8.94
N GLY A 16 3.50 -6.82 9.64
CA GLY A 16 4.83 -7.02 9.09
C GLY A 16 5.55 -8.16 9.78
N THR A 17 6.22 -9.01 9.01
CA THR A 17 7.11 -10.06 9.52
C THR A 17 8.50 -9.89 8.92
N PHE A 18 9.53 -9.96 9.76
CA PHE A 18 10.92 -9.93 9.31
C PHE A 18 11.47 -11.36 9.24
N GLY A 19 12.08 -11.72 8.11
CA GLY A 19 12.67 -13.04 7.89
C GLY A 19 13.52 -13.06 6.63
N ASN A 20 14.53 -13.95 6.58
CA ASN A 20 15.44 -14.10 5.44
C ASN A 20 16.08 -12.78 4.97
N GLY A 21 16.34 -11.85 5.90
CA GLY A 21 16.95 -10.55 5.59
C GLY A 21 16.00 -9.51 5.00
N GLY A 22 14.68 -9.71 5.05
CA GLY A 22 13.70 -8.73 4.55
C GLY A 22 12.39 -8.69 5.32
N TRP A 23 11.61 -7.62 5.09
CA TRP A 23 10.25 -7.48 5.60
C TRP A 23 9.22 -8.01 4.59
N THR A 24 8.25 -8.79 5.07
CA THR A 24 7.03 -9.13 4.35
C THR A 24 5.87 -8.40 5.01
N LEU A 25 5.09 -7.66 4.23
CA LEU A 25 3.93 -6.90 4.72
C LEU A 25 2.63 -7.50 4.16
N LEU A 26 1.66 -7.70 5.05
CA LEU A 26 0.25 -7.85 4.68
C LEU A 26 -0.45 -6.53 5.01
N TRP A 27 -0.87 -5.81 3.98
CA TRP A 27 -1.62 -4.56 4.11
C TRP A 27 -3.05 -4.77 3.60
N THR A 28 -4.03 -4.56 4.47
CA THR A 28 -5.45 -4.67 4.17
C THR A 28 -6.16 -3.34 4.41
N ARG A 29 -7.08 -3.00 3.51
CA ARG A 29 -8.06 -1.92 3.68
C ARG A 29 -9.33 -2.21 2.89
N LYS A 30 -10.42 -1.51 3.18
CA LYS A 30 -11.65 -1.60 2.37
C LYS A 30 -11.42 -1.01 0.97
N MET A 31 -12.08 -1.57 -0.04
CA MET A 31 -12.10 -0.99 -1.38
C MET A 31 -12.73 0.42 -1.40
N LYS A 32 -13.81 0.61 -0.63
CA LYS A 32 -14.45 1.90 -0.37
C LYS A 32 -14.52 2.12 1.13
N THR A 33 -13.81 3.12 1.65
CA THR A 33 -13.80 3.46 3.08
C THR A 33 -14.99 4.32 3.47
N GLY A 34 -15.49 5.14 2.54
CA GLY A 34 -16.62 6.06 2.75
C GLY A 34 -16.19 7.46 3.20
N TYR A 35 -14.89 7.73 3.28
CA TYR A 35 -14.36 9.06 3.52
C TYR A 35 -14.08 9.80 2.20
N ASP A 36 -14.29 11.12 2.21
CA ASP A 36 -14.05 11.97 1.03
C ASP A 36 -12.55 12.20 0.76
N ASP A 37 -11.69 11.90 1.73
CA ASP A 37 -10.23 11.99 1.63
C ASP A 37 -9.58 10.78 0.96
N ASP A 38 -10.39 9.84 0.44
CA ASP A 38 -9.95 8.55 -0.05
C ASP A 38 -10.33 8.30 -1.51
N ILE A 39 -9.52 7.46 -2.17
CA ILE A 39 -9.81 6.95 -3.51
C ILE A 39 -10.61 5.66 -3.37
N VAL A 40 -11.77 5.61 -4.04
CA VAL A 40 -12.55 4.38 -4.16
C VAL A 40 -11.83 3.43 -5.13
N LEU A 41 -11.46 2.25 -4.61
CA LEU A 41 -10.91 1.16 -5.40
C LEU A 41 -12.05 0.28 -5.92
N GLU A 42 -12.06 0.02 -7.22
CA GLU A 42 -13.09 -0.77 -7.89
C GLU A 42 -12.47 -1.98 -8.58
N ALA A 43 -13.18 -3.11 -8.56
CA ALA A 43 -12.79 -4.28 -9.33
C ALA A 43 -12.80 -3.98 -10.84
N GLY A 44 -11.84 -4.55 -11.57
CA GLY A 44 -11.61 -4.34 -12.99
C GLY A 44 -10.88 -3.04 -13.35
N LYS A 45 -10.52 -2.20 -12.36
CA LYS A 45 -9.79 -0.95 -12.60
C LYS A 45 -8.29 -1.10 -12.31
N THR A 46 -7.52 -0.17 -12.89
CA THR A 46 -6.07 -0.10 -12.74
C THR A 46 -5.66 1.25 -12.18
N TYR A 47 -4.84 1.23 -11.14
CA TYR A 47 -4.45 2.42 -10.38
C TYR A 47 -2.94 2.64 -10.42
N PRO A 48 -2.47 3.89 -10.54
CA PRO A 48 -1.05 4.19 -10.34
C PRO A 48 -0.70 3.99 -8.86
N ILE A 49 0.46 3.38 -8.60
CA ILE A 49 1.00 3.24 -7.25
C ILE A 49 2.49 3.60 -7.22
N GLY A 50 2.95 4.06 -6.06
CA GLY A 50 4.35 4.23 -5.73
C GLY A 50 4.62 3.68 -4.34
N LEU A 51 5.81 3.13 -4.13
CA LEU A 51 6.25 2.59 -2.85
C LEU A 51 7.46 3.38 -2.36
N ALA A 52 7.48 3.70 -1.07
CA ALA A 52 8.63 4.27 -0.40
C ALA A 52 9.06 3.36 0.77
N VAL A 53 10.34 3.07 0.88
CA VAL A 53 10.91 2.24 1.95
C VAL A 53 11.97 3.04 2.70
N HIS A 54 11.86 3.00 4.03
CA HIS A 54 12.90 3.48 4.94
C HIS A 54 13.81 2.29 5.32
N ASP A 55 15.11 2.47 5.14
CA ASP A 55 16.19 1.57 5.56
C ASP A 55 16.96 2.34 6.64
N ASP A 56 16.79 1.94 7.90
CA ASP A 56 17.22 2.74 9.04
C ASP A 56 18.67 2.45 9.44
N ASN A 57 19.59 3.31 8.99
CA ASN A 57 20.69 3.82 9.82
C ASN A 57 21.15 5.22 9.36
N VAL A 58 20.25 6.22 9.39
CA VAL A 58 20.58 7.61 9.05
C VAL A 58 19.91 8.59 10.00
N THR A 59 20.59 9.69 10.31
CA THR A 59 20.11 10.75 11.25
C THR A 59 18.97 11.61 10.67
N ALA A 60 18.59 11.41 9.41
CA ALA A 60 17.51 12.08 8.70
C ALA A 60 16.60 11.06 7.98
N ARG A 61 15.37 11.45 7.62
CA ARG A 61 14.40 10.56 6.95
C ARG A 61 14.66 10.44 5.44
N PHE A 62 15.67 9.67 5.05
CA PHE A 62 15.82 9.23 3.67
C PHE A 62 14.91 8.04 3.38
N HIS A 63 14.46 7.92 2.14
CA HIS A 63 13.65 6.80 1.66
C HIS A 63 14.00 6.47 0.21
N HIS A 64 13.97 5.19 -0.11
CA HIS A 64 14.03 4.71 -1.48
C HIS A 64 12.63 4.71 -2.06
N VAL A 65 12.45 5.28 -3.26
CA VAL A 65 11.16 5.30 -3.96
C VAL A 65 11.20 4.43 -5.21
N SER A 66 10.09 3.78 -5.52
CA SER A 66 9.95 3.03 -6.76
C SER A 66 9.76 3.97 -7.96
N PHE A 67 10.08 3.50 -9.17
CA PHE A 67 9.48 4.07 -10.39
C PHE A 67 7.95 3.91 -10.35
N PRO A 68 7.18 4.75 -11.08
CA PRO A 68 5.73 4.61 -11.15
C PRO A 68 5.31 3.20 -11.56
N GLN A 69 4.43 2.58 -10.79
CA GLN A 69 3.85 1.27 -11.08
C GLN A 69 2.34 1.38 -11.32
N ARG A 70 1.74 0.32 -11.86
CA ARG A 70 0.28 0.21 -12.06
C ARG A 70 -0.22 -1.10 -11.48
N ILE A 71 -1.18 -1.04 -10.56
CA ILE A 71 -1.85 -2.22 -10.02
C ILE A 71 -3.22 -2.38 -10.66
N SER A 72 -3.46 -3.52 -11.32
CA SER A 72 -4.77 -3.90 -11.86
C SER A 72 -5.52 -4.79 -10.87
N LEU A 73 -6.73 -4.40 -10.49
CA LEU A 73 -7.56 -5.13 -9.53
C LEU A 73 -8.52 -6.08 -10.25
N GLY A 74 -8.05 -7.27 -10.63
CA GLY A 74 -8.84 -8.26 -11.37
C GLY A 74 -8.78 -8.12 -12.91
N GLY A 75 -7.95 -7.21 -13.43
CA GLY A 75 -7.58 -7.12 -14.85
C GLY A 75 -6.19 -7.68 -15.14
N LYS A 76 -5.65 -7.35 -16.32
CA LYS A 76 -4.34 -7.82 -16.83
C LYS A 76 -3.47 -6.71 -17.44
N ASP A 77 -3.89 -5.46 -17.28
CA ASP A 77 -3.31 -4.26 -17.88
C ASP A 77 -2.38 -3.49 -16.90
N GLY A 78 -2.10 -4.05 -15.73
CA GLY A 78 -1.18 -3.50 -14.74
C GLY A 78 0.25 -4.03 -14.93
N THR A 79 1.23 -3.29 -14.40
CA THR A 79 2.58 -3.85 -14.17
C THR A 79 2.53 -4.92 -13.07
N ILE A 80 1.59 -4.76 -12.14
CA ILE A 80 1.21 -5.75 -11.13
C ILE A 80 -0.27 -6.07 -11.34
N ASN A 81 -0.61 -7.36 -11.45
CA ASN A 81 -1.99 -7.81 -11.60
C ASN A 81 -2.41 -8.56 -10.32
N ALA A 82 -3.37 -8.00 -9.59
CA ALA A 82 -3.86 -8.59 -8.35
C ALA A 82 -4.65 -9.86 -8.63
N VAL A 83 -4.47 -10.86 -7.75
CA VAL A 83 -5.26 -12.09 -7.74
C VAL A 83 -6.26 -12.03 -6.60
N GLN A 84 -7.46 -12.57 -6.85
CA GLN A 84 -8.45 -12.70 -5.80
C GLN A 84 -7.97 -13.74 -4.79
N LEU A 85 -7.93 -13.35 -3.51
CA LEU A 85 -7.72 -14.29 -2.42
C LEU A 85 -8.95 -15.21 -2.33
N LYS A 86 -8.69 -16.52 -2.26
CA LYS A 86 -9.73 -17.55 -2.14
C LYS A 86 -10.21 -17.69 -0.70
#